data_AF-A0A6G0X336-F1
#
_entry.id   AF-A0A6G0X336-F1
#
_cell.length_a   1.000
_cell.length_b   1.000
_cell.length_c   1.000
_cell.angle_alpha   90.00
_cell.angle_beta   90.00
_cell.angle_gamma   90.00
#
_symmetry.space_group_name_H-M   'P 1'
#
loop_
_entity.id
_entity.type
_entity.pdbx_description
1 polymer ?
#
loop_
_entity_poly.entity_id
_entity_poly.type
_entity_poly.pdbx_seq_one_letter_code
_entity_poly.pdbx_strand_id
1 'polypeptide(L)'
;ASENVPLELLKQFGIPTEPIIYRGSENKQDVAKHFMESIVDVSEKIEKLLTTNIPLTMTDEDITRHTVCFKCNLCKCDVNNLTRIRDHDHLTGKFRQTLCNRCNLSLKQPKYVPVFLHSKKLIEK
;
A
#
# COMPACT_ATOMS: atom_id res chain seq x y z
N ALA A 1 -5.46 2.71 -7.88
CA ALA A 1 -5.03 1.48 -7.20
C ALA A 1 -3.65 1.16 -7.76
N SER A 2 -2.61 1.01 -6.92
CA SER A 2 -1.33 0.52 -7.45
C SER A 2 -1.55 -0.93 -7.87
N GLU A 3 -1.52 -1.16 -9.17
CA GLU A 3 -1.48 -2.50 -9.74
C GLU A 3 -0.30 -3.23 -9.11
N ASN A 4 -0.63 -4.32 -8.39
CA ASN A 4 0.23 -5.32 -7.78
C ASN A 4 1.40 -4.79 -6.95
N VAL A 5 1.25 -4.88 -5.61
CA VAL A 5 2.41 -4.83 -4.70
C VAL A 5 3.42 -5.91 -5.17
N PRO A 6 4.69 -5.57 -5.45
CA PRO A 6 5.70 -6.53 -5.86
C PRO A 6 5.77 -7.75 -4.92
N LEU A 7 5.76 -8.96 -5.49
CA LEU A 7 5.80 -10.21 -4.70
C LEU A 7 7.08 -10.30 -3.86
N GLU A 8 8.17 -9.71 -4.34
CA GLU A 8 9.43 -9.59 -3.62
C GLU A 8 9.25 -8.82 -2.31
N LEU A 9 8.44 -7.76 -2.31
CA LEU A 9 8.14 -6.99 -1.11
C LEU A 9 7.25 -7.80 -0.15
N LEU A 10 6.22 -8.50 -0.64
CA LEU A 10 5.41 -9.36 0.21
C LEU A 10 6.28 -10.42 0.91
N LYS A 11 7.21 -11.03 0.18
CA LYS A 11 8.18 -12.00 0.71
C LYS A 11 9.13 -11.35 1.72
N GLN A 12 9.67 -10.17 1.41
CA GLN A 12 10.59 -9.43 2.29
C GLN A 12 9.95 -9.08 3.64
N PHE A 13 8.68 -8.70 3.64
CA PHE A 13 7.93 -8.36 4.85
C PHE A 13 7.26 -9.58 5.52
N GLY A 14 7.44 -10.78 4.98
CA GLY A 14 6.87 -12.02 5.51
C GLY A 14 5.34 -12.04 5.48
N ILE A 15 4.74 -11.33 4.52
CA ILE A 15 3.29 -11.29 4.32
C ILE A 15 2.89 -12.57 3.56
N PRO A 16 1.98 -13.38 4.13
CA PRO A 16 1.55 -14.63 3.50
C PRO A 16 0.76 -14.33 2.22
N THR A 17 1.10 -15.01 1.13
CA THR A 17 0.35 -15.01 -0.13
C THR A 17 -0.58 -16.22 -0.27
N GLU A 18 -0.34 -17.25 0.54
CA GLU A 18 -1.13 -18.47 0.61
C GLU A 18 -2.04 -18.48 1.85
N PRO A 19 -3.15 -19.24 1.84
CA PRO A 19 -4.03 -19.35 3.00
C PRO A 19 -3.32 -19.89 4.25
N ILE A 20 -3.47 -19.19 5.38
CA ILE A 20 -3.08 -19.71 6.69
C ILE A 20 -4.17 -20.67 7.16
N ILE A 21 -3.84 -21.95 7.29
CA ILE A 21 -4.75 -22.99 7.79
C ILE A 21 -4.30 -23.42 9.18
N TYR A 22 -5.16 -23.21 10.17
CA TYR A 22 -4.96 -23.70 11.53
C TYR A 22 -6.14 -24.57 11.95
N ARG A 23 -5.84 -25.82 12.29
CA ARG A 23 -6.78 -26.77 12.90
C ARG A 23 -6.24 -26.99 14.32
N GLY A 24 -7.03 -26.66 15.34
CA GLY A 24 -6.61 -26.79 16.74
C GLY A 24 -6.11 -28.21 17.08
N SER A 25 -5.50 -28.36 18.24
CA SER A 25 -5.05 -29.66 18.77
C SER A 25 -5.63 -29.93 20.14
N GLU A 26 -5.45 -31.15 20.66
CA GLU A 26 -5.89 -31.53 22.02
C GLU A 26 -5.41 -30.52 23.08
N ASN A 27 -4.22 -29.95 22.89
CA ASN A 27 -3.58 -29.00 23.79
C ASN A 27 -3.75 -27.52 23.38
N LYS A 28 -4.35 -27.22 22.22
CA LYS A 28 -4.57 -25.85 21.72
C LYS A 28 -5.90 -25.75 20.97
N GLN A 29 -6.98 -25.64 21.74
CA GLN A 29 -8.34 -25.65 21.22
C GLN A 29 -8.87 -24.25 20.83
N ASP A 30 -8.19 -23.18 21.24
CA ASP A 30 -8.65 -21.80 20.97
C ASP A 30 -8.32 -21.34 19.55
N VAL A 31 -9.08 -21.86 18.59
CA VAL A 31 -8.96 -21.55 17.16
C VAL A 31 -9.33 -20.09 16.89
N ALA A 32 -10.30 -19.53 17.63
CA ALA A 32 -10.72 -18.14 17.47
C ALA A 32 -9.60 -17.16 17.87
N LYS A 33 -8.91 -17.43 18.98
CA LYS A 33 -7.73 -16.65 19.38
C LYS A 33 -6.62 -16.73 18.34
N HIS A 34 -6.26 -17.93 17.87
CA HIS A 34 -5.23 -18.07 16.83
C HIS A 34 -5.61 -17.31 15.55
N PHE A 35 -6.90 -17.32 15.17
CA PHE A 35 -7.38 -16.55 14.03
C PHE A 35 -7.18 -15.03 14.21
N MET A 36 -7.55 -14.49 15.37
CA MET A 36 -7.34 -13.09 15.69
C MET A 36 -5.85 -12.72 15.74
N GLU A 37 -5.02 -13.56 16.37
CA GLU A 37 -3.56 -13.37 16.42
C GLU A 37 -2.95 -13.36 15.00
N SER A 38 -3.42 -14.24 14.11
CA SER A 38 -2.96 -14.29 12.72
C SER A 38 -3.33 -13.02 11.94
N ILE A 39 -4.53 -12.48 12.16
CA ILE A 39 -4.96 -11.21 11.53
C ILE A 39 -4.08 -10.06 12.01
N VAL A 40 -3.82 -9.98 13.31
CA VAL A 40 -2.98 -8.91 13.90
C VAL A 40 -1.57 -8.98 13.34
N ASP A 41 -0.94 -10.16 13.33
CA ASP A 41 0.40 -10.36 12.78
C ASP A 41 0.50 -9.92 11.30
N VAL A 42 -0.45 -10.34 10.46
CA VAL A 42 -0.49 -9.94 9.05
C VAL A 42 -0.72 -8.43 8.92
N SER A 43 -1.58 -7.84 9.75
CA SER A 43 -1.87 -6.40 9.73
C SER A 43 -0.64 -5.57 10.09
N GLU A 44 0.12 -5.96 11.11
CA GLU A 44 1.37 -5.29 11.49
C GLU A 44 2.43 -5.36 10.37
N LYS A 45 2.53 -6.50 9.68
CA LYS A 45 3.44 -6.66 8.52
C LYS A 45 3.03 -5.76 7.36
N ILE A 46 1.73 -5.67 7.06
CA ILE A 46 1.20 -4.76 6.04
C ILE A 46 1.42 -3.30 6.45
N GLU A 47 1.24 -2.94 7.71
CA GLU A 47 1.51 -1.59 8.20
C GLU A 47 2.98 -1.20 8.01
N LYS A 48 3.91 -2.10 8.35
CA LYS A 48 5.36 -1.90 8.10
C LYS A 48 5.66 -1.69 6.61
N LEU A 49 5.00 -2.46 5.74
CA LEU A 49 5.12 -2.28 4.30
C LEU A 49 4.58 -0.91 3.87
N LEU A 50 3.37 -0.54 4.28
CA LEU A 50 2.70 0.72 3.90
C LEU A 50 3.39 1.97 4.45
N THR A 51 4.13 1.85 5.56
CA THR A 51 4.92 2.95 6.14
C THR A 51 6.33 3.07 5.57
N THR A 52 6.73 2.15 4.69
CA THR A 52 8.01 2.25 3.97
C THR A 52 7.99 3.45 3.03
N ASN A 53 9.07 4.24 3.05
CA ASN A 53 9.23 5.42 2.20
C ASN A 53 10.60 5.37 1.50
N ILE A 54 10.66 4.65 0.38
CA ILE A 54 11.84 4.59 -0.47
C ILE A 54 12.03 5.97 -1.13
N PRO A 55 13.24 6.57 -1.02
CA PRO A 55 13.53 7.85 -1.66
C PRO A 55 13.23 7.85 -3.17
N LEU A 56 12.73 8.99 -3.65
CA LEU A 56 12.46 9.22 -5.06
C LEU A 56 13.71 8.92 -5.92
N THR A 57 13.49 8.13 -6.96
CA THR A 57 14.45 7.81 -8.01
C THR A 57 13.88 8.25 -9.36
N MET A 58 14.65 9.03 -10.13
CA MET A 58 14.26 9.55 -11.44
C MET A 58 15.30 9.20 -12.49
N THR A 59 14.86 8.81 -13.69
CA THR A 59 15.70 8.76 -14.89
C THR A 59 15.82 10.14 -15.54
N ASP A 60 16.72 10.31 -16.50
CA ASP A 60 16.82 11.55 -17.29
C ASP A 60 15.53 11.87 -18.04
N GLU A 61 14.82 10.83 -18.50
CA GLU A 61 13.51 10.96 -19.13
C GLU A 61 12.45 11.45 -18.13
N ASP A 62 12.46 10.95 -16.89
CA ASP A 62 11.56 11.42 -15.83
C ASP A 62 11.83 12.87 -15.46
N ILE A 63 13.11 13.25 -15.36
CA ILE A 63 13.53 14.63 -15.09
C ILE A 63 13.02 15.55 -16.20
N THR A 64 13.20 15.14 -17.45
CA THR A 64 12.71 15.89 -18.62
C THR A 64 11.20 16.03 -18.57
N ARG A 65 10.48 14.92 -18.37
CA ARG A 65 9.02 14.86 -18.27
C ARG A 65 8.49 15.76 -17.15
N HIS A 66 9.16 15.78 -16.00
CA HIS A 66 8.79 16.66 -14.90
C HIS A 66 9.05 18.14 -15.22
N THR A 67 10.20 18.44 -15.81
CA THR A 67 10.67 19.81 -16.06
C THR A 67 9.82 20.53 -17.11
N VAL A 68 9.41 19.83 -18.17
CA VAL A 68 8.54 20.39 -19.22
C VAL A 68 7.05 20.40 -18.85
N CYS A 69 6.69 19.82 -17.69
CA CYS A 69 5.31 19.76 -17.25
C CYS A 69 4.91 21.03 -16.49
N PHE A 70 3.97 21.76 -17.09
CA PHE A 70 3.44 23.02 -16.55
C PHE A 70 2.00 22.92 -16.06
N LYS A 71 1.37 21.75 -16.23
CA LYS A 71 0.01 21.48 -15.76
C LYS A 71 -0.01 20.27 -14.84
N CYS A 72 -0.77 20.34 -13.75
CA CYS A 72 -0.96 19.19 -12.86
C CYS A 72 -1.53 18.00 -13.65
N ASN A 73 -0.92 16.82 -13.54
CA ASN A 73 -1.36 15.64 -14.29
C ASN A 73 -2.79 15.21 -13.96
N LEU A 74 -3.28 15.51 -12.74
CA LEU A 74 -4.65 15.20 -12.31
C LEU A 74 -5.63 16.32 -12.64
N CYS A 75 -5.55 17.47 -11.97
CA CYS A 75 -6.57 18.52 -12.10
C CYS A 75 -6.30 19.55 -13.20
N LYS A 76 -5.21 19.38 -13.97
CA LYS A 76 -4.83 20.24 -15.12
C LYS A 76 -4.63 21.73 -14.80
N CYS A 77 -4.54 22.11 -13.52
CA CYS A 77 -4.24 23.50 -13.14
C CYS A 77 -2.79 23.84 -13.48
N ASP A 78 -2.49 25.12 -13.65
CA ASP A 78 -1.11 25.57 -13.81
C ASP A 78 -0.28 25.24 -12.56
N VAL A 79 0.91 24.71 -12.77
CA VAL A 79 1.87 24.41 -11.70
C VAL A 79 3.13 25.25 -11.79
N ASN A 80 3.30 26.15 -12.77
CA ASN A 80 4.43 27.08 -12.80
C ASN A 80 4.33 28.15 -11.72
N ASN A 81 3.12 28.62 -11.46
CA ASN A 81 2.85 29.61 -10.41
C ASN A 81 2.74 28.98 -9.02
N LEU A 82 2.96 27.67 -8.90
CA LEU A 82 2.84 26.89 -7.66
C LEU A 82 4.09 26.03 -7.48
N THR A 83 4.24 25.41 -6.31
CA THR A 83 5.26 24.36 -6.13
C THR A 83 4.88 23.13 -6.96
N ARG A 84 5.72 22.79 -7.95
CA ARG A 84 5.63 21.54 -8.71
C ARG A 84 6.09 20.37 -7.85
N ILE A 85 5.22 19.40 -7.61
CA ILE A 85 5.50 18.23 -6.78
C ILE A 85 5.83 17.03 -7.65
N ARG A 86 6.85 16.27 -7.24
CA ARG A 86 7.25 15.01 -7.84
C ARG A 86 6.55 13.86 -7.12
N ASP A 87 5.37 13.48 -7.62
CA ASP A 87 4.64 12.32 -7.13
C ASP A 87 5.42 11.06 -7.47
N HIS A 88 5.61 10.18 -6.49
CA HIS A 88 6.39 8.96 -6.65
C HIS A 88 5.80 7.82 -5.82
N ASP A 89 6.19 6.61 -6.17
CA ASP A 89 5.83 5.42 -5.44
C ASP A 89 6.70 5.25 -4.20
N HIS A 90 6.13 5.25 -2.99
CA HIS A 90 6.88 5.05 -1.76
C HIS A 90 7.45 3.63 -1.58
N LEU A 91 6.92 2.63 -2.31
CA LEU A 91 7.40 1.24 -2.25
C LEU A 91 8.50 0.94 -3.26
N THR A 92 8.64 1.74 -4.32
CA THR A 92 9.63 1.50 -5.38
C THR A 92 10.55 2.70 -5.66
N GLY A 93 10.25 3.87 -5.10
CA GLY A 93 10.94 5.13 -5.37
C GLY A 93 10.63 5.72 -6.74
N LYS A 94 9.94 5.01 -7.65
CA LYS A 94 9.78 5.43 -9.04
C LYS A 94 8.90 6.67 -9.17
N PHE A 95 9.36 7.63 -9.96
CA PHE A 95 8.56 8.80 -10.33
C PHE A 95 7.30 8.39 -11.11
N ARG A 96 6.16 8.94 -10.70
CA ARG A 96 4.87 8.68 -11.35
C ARG A 96 4.49 9.85 -12.26
N GLN A 97 4.45 11.06 -11.70
CA GLN A 97 3.86 12.22 -12.37
C GLN A 97 4.14 13.55 -11.66
N THR A 98 3.84 14.65 -12.34
CA THR A 98 3.92 16.01 -11.78
C THR A 98 2.56 16.45 -11.27
N LEU A 99 2.48 16.86 -10.01
CA LEU A 99 1.23 17.28 -9.38
C LEU A 99 1.32 18.69 -8.77
N CYS A 100 0.17 19.33 -8.61
CA CYS A 100 0.03 20.45 -7.69
C CYS A 100 -0.06 19.94 -6.24
N ASN A 101 0.27 20.80 -5.28
CA ASN A 101 0.26 20.45 -3.85
C ASN A 101 -1.10 19.88 -3.39
N ARG A 102 -2.21 20.47 -3.84
CA ARG A 102 -3.57 20.01 -3.49
C ARG A 102 -3.80 18.56 -3.92
N CYS A 103 -3.48 18.22 -5.17
CA CYS A 103 -3.64 16.86 -5.68
C CYS A 103 -2.69 15.90 -4.99
N ASN A 104 -1.44 16.30 -4.74
CA ASN A 104 -0.49 15.48 -4.00
C ASN A 104 -1.02 15.10 -2.60
N LEU A 105 -1.52 16.08 -1.84
CA LEU A 105 -2.07 15.83 -0.50
C LEU A 105 -3.33 14.94 -0.53
N SER A 106 -4.12 14.99 -1.60
CA SER A 106 -5.30 14.13 -1.75
C SER A 106 -4.96 12.65 -2.01
N LEU A 107 -3.74 12.36 -2.48
CA LEU A 107 -3.26 10.99 -2.73
C LEU A 107 -2.62 10.35 -1.50
N LYS A 108 -2.75 10.96 -0.32
CA LYS A 108 -2.17 10.44 0.92
C LYS A 108 -2.67 9.03 1.20
N GLN A 109 -1.74 8.12 1.45
CA GLN A 109 -2.07 6.74 1.81
C GLN A 109 -2.82 6.70 3.15
N PRO A 110 -3.81 5.78 3.30
CA PRO A 110 -4.51 5.60 4.55
C PRO A 110 -3.56 5.14 5.65
N LYS A 111 -3.85 5.54 6.89
CA LYS A 111 -3.08 5.18 8.10
C LYS A 111 -3.61 3.92 8.81
N TYR A 112 -4.39 3.09 8.11
CA TYR A 112 -5.00 1.90 8.69
C TYR A 112 -5.06 0.78 7.65
N VAL A 113 -5.06 -0.46 8.13
CA VAL A 113 -5.21 -1.66 7.30
C VAL A 113 -6.67 -2.13 7.37
N PRO A 114 -7.45 -2.06 6.28
CA PRO A 114 -8.80 -2.60 6.27
C PRO A 114 -8.77 -4.14 6.29
N VAL A 115 -9.49 -4.74 7.23
CA VAL A 115 -9.65 -6.20 7.34
C VAL A 115 -11.10 -6.58 7.01
N PHE A 116 -11.29 -7.49 6.06
CA PHE A 116 -12.60 -8.00 5.67
C PHE A 116 -12.82 -9.40 6.21
N LEU A 117 -13.77 -9.56 7.12
CA LEU A 117 -14.12 -10.85 7.71
C LEU A 117 -15.43 -11.36 7.12
N HIS A 118 -15.42 -12.62 6.67
CA HIS A 118 -16.61 -13.29 6.16
C HIS A 118 -16.86 -14.54 7.01
N SER A 119 -17.96 -14.54 7.78
CA SER A 119 -18.44 -15.73 8.48
C SER A 119 -19.50 -16.44 7.65
N LYS A 120 -19.32 -17.72 7.34
CA LYS A 120 -20.45 -18.58 6.95
C LYS A 120 -21.17 -19.01 8.23
N LYS A 121 -22.43 -18.64 8.40
CA LYS A 121 -23.29 -19.25 9.43
C LYS A 121 -23.36 -20.75 9.14
N LEU A 122 -22.91 -21.56 10.09
CA LEU A 122 -23.31 -22.97 10.16
C LEU A 122 -24.80 -22.96 10.52
N ILE A 123 -25.65 -23.34 9.56
CA ILE A 123 -27.04 -23.70 9.87
C ILE A 123 -26.95 -25.13 10.38
N GLU A 124 -26.96 -25.30 11.70
CA GLU A 124 -27.21 -26.60 12.31
C GLU A 124 -28.63 -27.02 11.90
N LYS A 125 -28.76 -28.18 11.26
CA LYS A 125 -30.03 -28.84 10.95
C LYS A 125 -30.22 -30.00 11.92
#